data_AF-A0A6A1Q5S7-F1
#
_entry.id   AF-A0A6A1Q5S7-F1
#
_cell.length_a   1.000
_cell.length_b   1.000
_cell.length_c   1.000
_cell.angle_alpha   90.00
_cell.angle_beta   90.00
_cell.angle_gamma   90.00
#
_symmetry.space_group_name_H-M   'P 1'
#
loop_
_entity.id
_entity.type
_entity.pdbx_description
1 polymer ?
#
loop_
_entity_poly.entity_id
_entity_poly.type
_entity_poly.pdbx_seq_one_letter_code
_entity_poly.pdbx_strand_id
1 'polypeptide(L)'
;MWKTSPDPSPVSTAPSKAGLPRHIYPAVEFLGPCEQEERRNSAPESILLVPPTWPKQLVPAIPICSIPVTASLPPLEWPLSHQSGSYELRIEVQPKPHHRAHYETEGSRGAVKAPTGGHPVVQLHGYMENKPLGLQIFIGTADERILKPHAFYQVHRITGKTVTTTSYEKIVGNTKVLEIPLEPKNNMRATIDCAGILKLRNADIELRKGETDIGRKNTRVRLVFRVHIPESSGRIVSLQTASNPIECSQRSAHELPMVERQDIDSCLVYGGQQMILTGQNFTAESKVVFTEKTTDGQQIWEMEATVDKDKSQPNMLFVEIPEYRNKHIRTSVKVNFYVINGKRKRSQPQHFTYHPVKRKLIPQFLGLVMLR
;
A
#
# COMPACT_ATOMS: atom_id res chain seq x y z
N MET A 1 -16.61 -19.24 -52.12
CA MET A 1 -17.43 -20.31 -52.72
C MET A 1 -16.56 -20.96 -53.81
N TRP A 2 -16.22 -22.25 -53.82
CA TRP A 2 -16.59 -23.43 -53.00
C TRP A 2 -15.31 -24.14 -52.44
N LYS A 3 -15.31 -24.86 -51.30
CA LYS A 3 -15.37 -26.35 -51.08
C LYS A 3 -14.39 -27.23 -51.92
N THR A 4 -13.78 -28.34 -51.46
CA THR A 4 -13.61 -29.04 -50.13
C THR A 4 -12.46 -30.09 -50.21
N SER A 5 -12.00 -30.63 -49.08
CA SER A 5 -11.10 -31.82 -48.96
C SER A 5 -11.88 -33.15 -49.03
N PRO A 6 -11.26 -34.35 -49.19
CA PRO A 6 -10.78 -35.15 -48.02
C PRO A 6 -9.53 -36.07 -48.25
N ASP A 7 -9.14 -36.77 -47.18
CA ASP A 7 -8.10 -37.84 -47.02
C ASP A 7 -8.67 -39.26 -47.38
N PRO A 8 -7.91 -40.40 -47.50
CA PRO A 8 -7.23 -41.08 -46.36
C PRO A 8 -5.95 -41.93 -46.68
N SER A 9 -5.43 -42.67 -45.66
CA SER A 9 -4.24 -43.55 -45.68
C SER A 9 -4.54 -45.06 -45.46
N PRO A 10 -3.60 -46.02 -45.69
CA PRO A 10 -3.14 -46.92 -44.58
C PRO A 10 -1.74 -47.65 -44.67
N VAL A 11 -1.08 -47.81 -43.49
CA VAL A 11 -0.46 -49.05 -42.89
C VAL A 11 0.82 -49.79 -43.44
N SER A 12 1.93 -49.66 -42.67
CA SER A 12 2.84 -50.68 -42.04
C SER A 12 3.57 -51.85 -42.77
N THR A 13 4.86 -52.08 -42.44
CA THR A 13 5.41 -53.38 -41.90
C THR A 13 6.85 -53.26 -41.35
N ALA A 14 7.32 -54.23 -40.53
CA ALA A 14 8.67 -54.31 -39.94
C ALA A 14 9.11 -55.76 -39.59
N PRO A 15 10.44 -56.01 -39.45
CA PRO A 15 11.06 -56.78 -38.35
C PRO A 15 12.45 -56.16 -37.94
N SER A 16 13.37 -56.70 -37.12
CA SER A 16 13.49 -57.42 -35.81
C SER A 16 15.03 -57.41 -35.47
N LYS A 17 15.70 -57.84 -34.38
CA LYS A 17 15.59 -58.49 -33.03
C LYS A 17 17.06 -58.38 -32.45
N ALA A 18 17.50 -58.48 -31.20
CA ALA A 18 17.01 -58.58 -29.80
C ALA A 18 18.16 -57.99 -28.90
N GLY A 19 18.30 -58.07 -27.57
CA GLY A 19 17.63 -58.79 -26.47
C GLY A 19 18.12 -58.26 -25.08
N LEU A 20 18.10 -59.08 -24.01
CA LEU A 20 18.35 -58.69 -22.59
C LEU A 20 19.05 -59.83 -21.79
N PRO A 21 19.39 -59.65 -20.48
CA PRO A 21 18.46 -60.16 -19.45
C PRO A 21 18.43 -59.46 -18.05
N ARG A 22 17.20 -59.21 -17.53
CA ARG A 22 16.73 -59.44 -16.12
C ARG A 22 17.34 -58.58 -14.97
N HIS A 23 16.73 -58.35 -13.79
CA HIS A 23 15.40 -58.54 -13.15
C HIS A 23 15.38 -57.66 -11.84
N ILE A 24 14.37 -57.48 -10.97
CA ILE A 24 12.99 -58.00 -10.76
C ILE A 24 12.11 -56.95 -10.00
N TYR A 25 10.80 -57.19 -9.86
CA TYR A 25 9.90 -56.65 -8.81
C TYR A 25 8.90 -57.76 -8.40
N PRO A 26 8.36 -57.78 -7.16
CA PRO A 26 7.26 -58.67 -6.77
C PRO A 26 5.90 -57.95 -6.63
N ALA A 27 4.81 -58.61 -7.04
CA ALA A 27 3.43 -58.25 -6.74
C ALA A 27 2.52 -59.49 -6.87
N VAL A 28 1.53 -59.66 -5.99
CA VAL A 28 0.49 -60.72 -6.08
C VAL A 28 -0.81 -60.21 -5.41
N GLU A 29 -1.96 -60.46 -6.03
CA GLU A 29 -3.33 -60.30 -5.47
C GLU A 29 -3.99 -61.69 -5.29
N PHE A 30 -4.98 -61.84 -4.41
CA PHE A 30 -6.09 -62.80 -4.60
C PHE A 30 -7.33 -62.49 -3.72
N LEU A 31 -8.44 -63.22 -3.91
CA LEU A 31 -9.82 -62.84 -3.52
C LEU A 31 -10.51 -63.77 -2.48
N GLY A 32 -11.18 -63.17 -1.47
CA GLY A 32 -12.36 -63.69 -0.72
C GLY A 32 -12.19 -64.91 0.21
N PRO A 33 -13.24 -65.37 0.95
CA PRO A 33 -14.62 -64.86 1.07
C PRO A 33 -15.11 -64.58 2.53
N CYS A 34 -16.35 -64.94 2.90
CA CYS A 34 -17.20 -64.39 3.98
C CYS A 34 -17.28 -65.15 5.34
N GLU A 35 -17.76 -64.45 6.39
CA GLU A 35 -18.39 -64.89 7.67
C GLU A 35 -17.52 -65.76 8.64
N GLN A 36 -17.70 -65.79 9.98
CA GLN A 36 -18.93 -65.91 10.80
C GLN A 36 -18.73 -65.54 12.32
N GLU A 37 -19.80 -65.07 12.97
CA GLU A 37 -20.25 -65.08 14.41
C GLU A 37 -19.38 -64.91 15.69
N GLU A 38 -20.08 -64.44 16.74
CA GLU A 38 -19.83 -64.46 18.22
C GLU A 38 -18.54 -63.77 18.77
N ARG A 39 -18.54 -63.12 19.96
CA ARG A 39 -19.36 -63.36 21.16
C ARG A 39 -19.51 -62.14 22.09
N ARG A 40 -20.59 -62.15 22.90
CA ARG A 40 -20.90 -61.20 24.01
C ARG A 40 -19.74 -60.92 24.99
N ASN A 41 -19.64 -59.69 25.52
CA ASN A 41 -20.14 -59.36 26.88
C ASN A 41 -20.04 -57.86 27.24
N SER A 42 -20.59 -57.51 28.41
CA SER A 42 -20.85 -56.14 28.90
C SER A 42 -19.66 -55.43 29.58
N ALA A 43 -19.81 -54.11 29.77
CA ALA A 43 -18.93 -53.26 30.58
C ALA A 43 -18.92 -53.62 32.09
N PRO A 44 -18.04 -52.99 32.89
CA PRO A 44 -18.50 -51.81 33.64
C PRO A 44 -17.51 -50.63 33.65
N GLU A 45 -17.90 -49.56 34.34
CA GLU A 45 -17.20 -48.28 34.48
C GLU A 45 -15.92 -48.36 35.35
N SER A 46 -14.97 -47.45 35.12
CA SER A 46 -13.89 -47.15 36.07
C SER A 46 -13.70 -45.63 36.25
N ILE A 47 -14.27 -45.10 37.33
CA ILE A 47 -13.94 -43.78 37.88
C ILE A 47 -12.57 -43.89 38.58
N LEU A 48 -11.66 -42.91 38.40
CA LEU A 48 -10.89 -42.28 39.51
C LEU A 48 -9.80 -41.28 39.07
N LEU A 49 -9.48 -40.37 40.00
CA LEU A 49 -8.23 -39.61 40.21
C LEU A 49 -7.83 -38.47 39.25
N VAL A 50 -7.86 -37.25 39.81
CA VAL A 50 -7.11 -36.05 39.39
C VAL A 50 -6.20 -35.63 40.54
N PRO A 51 -4.88 -35.51 40.35
CA PRO A 51 -4.18 -34.26 40.71
C PRO A 51 -2.90 -33.99 39.86
N PRO A 52 -2.16 -32.86 40.05
CA PRO A 52 -2.52 -31.58 40.65
C PRO A 52 -2.26 -30.36 39.71
N THR A 53 -2.52 -29.15 40.21
CA THR A 53 -2.34 -27.85 39.55
C THR A 53 -0.90 -27.45 39.20
N TRP A 54 -0.70 -26.76 38.07
CA TRP A 54 0.41 -25.83 37.87
C TRP A 54 0.03 -24.37 38.23
N PRO A 55 0.98 -23.54 38.71
CA PRO A 55 0.69 -22.18 39.14
C PRO A 55 0.45 -21.23 37.96
N LYS A 56 -0.59 -20.40 38.06
CA LYS A 56 -0.91 -19.36 37.09
C LYS A 56 0.12 -18.22 37.18
N GLN A 57 0.63 -17.76 36.04
CA GLN A 57 1.45 -16.54 36.01
C GLN A 57 0.63 -15.32 36.47
N LEU A 58 1.22 -14.51 37.33
CA LEU A 58 0.65 -13.23 37.79
C LEU A 58 0.78 -12.18 36.69
N VAL A 59 -0.22 -12.12 35.80
CA VAL A 59 -0.44 -10.97 34.92
C VAL A 59 -1.33 -9.97 35.67
N PRO A 60 -0.96 -8.68 35.79
CA PRO A 60 -1.82 -7.67 36.41
C PRO A 60 -3.08 -7.43 35.58
N ALA A 61 -4.18 -8.09 35.95
CA ALA A 61 -5.46 -7.89 35.31
C ALA A 61 -6.04 -6.53 35.74
N ILE A 62 -6.11 -5.57 34.82
CA ILE A 62 -6.89 -4.34 35.00
C ILE A 62 -8.25 -4.59 34.34
N PRO A 63 -9.34 -4.84 35.09
CA PRO A 63 -10.65 -5.13 34.51
C PRO A 63 -11.35 -3.82 34.10
N ILE A 64 -10.90 -3.22 33.00
CA ILE A 64 -11.39 -1.89 32.55
C ILE A 64 -12.90 -1.91 32.25
N CYS A 65 -13.47 -3.06 31.85
CA CYS A 65 -14.91 -3.28 31.95
C CYS A 65 -15.23 -4.78 32.13
N SER A 66 -15.77 -5.17 33.28
CA SER A 66 -16.29 -6.52 33.53
C SER A 66 -17.67 -6.69 32.89
N ILE A 67 -17.70 -6.88 31.57
CA ILE A 67 -18.93 -7.23 30.84
C ILE A 67 -19.44 -8.58 31.39
N PRO A 68 -20.74 -8.70 31.76
CA PRO A 68 -21.26 -9.92 32.36
C PRO A 68 -21.15 -11.10 31.39
N VAL A 69 -20.72 -12.25 31.91
CA VAL A 69 -20.38 -13.47 31.13
C VAL A 69 -21.54 -14.02 30.29
N THR A 70 -22.77 -13.62 30.60
CA THR A 70 -24.00 -13.98 29.88
C THR A 70 -24.27 -13.15 28.61
N ALA A 71 -23.59 -12.02 28.41
CA ALA A 71 -23.84 -11.12 27.28
C ALA A 71 -22.84 -11.37 26.13
N SER A 72 -23.32 -12.02 25.06
CA SER A 72 -22.53 -12.22 23.84
C SER A 72 -22.31 -10.90 23.09
N LEU A 73 -21.05 -10.56 22.82
CA LEU A 73 -20.70 -9.40 22.00
C LEU A 73 -20.94 -9.68 20.51
N PRO A 74 -21.35 -8.68 19.72
CA PRO A 74 -21.61 -8.86 18.29
C PRO A 74 -20.32 -9.20 17.51
N PRO A 75 -20.37 -10.05 16.46
CA PRO A 75 -19.23 -10.34 15.59
C PRO A 75 -18.60 -9.10 14.96
N LEU A 76 -17.33 -9.16 14.55
CA LEU A 76 -16.64 -8.01 13.93
C LEU A 76 -17.22 -7.65 12.55
N GLU A 77 -17.87 -8.63 11.91
CA GLU A 77 -18.52 -8.59 10.61
C GLU A 77 -19.94 -7.99 10.67
N TRP A 78 -20.49 -7.75 11.87
CA TRP A 78 -21.83 -7.17 11.99
C TRP A 78 -21.87 -5.69 11.58
N PRO A 79 -22.86 -5.27 10.78
CA PRO A 79 -23.08 -3.87 10.42
C PRO A 79 -23.66 -3.11 11.62
N LEU A 80 -22.79 -2.53 12.42
CA LEU A 80 -23.14 -1.65 13.53
C LEU A 80 -23.13 -0.17 13.09
N SER A 81 -24.08 0.61 13.61
CA SER A 81 -24.16 2.06 13.42
C SER A 81 -23.09 2.79 14.24
N HIS A 82 -22.69 3.98 13.80
CA HIS A 82 -21.88 4.90 14.61
C HIS A 82 -22.70 5.66 15.64
N GLN A 83 -24.02 5.74 15.48
CA GLN A 83 -24.95 6.44 16.38
C GLN A 83 -26.11 5.53 16.83
N SER A 84 -26.51 5.63 18.10
CA SER A 84 -27.72 5.00 18.65
C SER A 84 -28.29 5.85 19.79
N GLY A 85 -29.48 6.42 19.59
CA GLY A 85 -30.09 7.34 20.54
C GLY A 85 -29.21 8.59 20.75
N SER A 86 -28.89 8.88 22.01
CA SER A 86 -27.97 9.97 22.40
C SER A 86 -26.49 9.68 22.16
N TYR A 87 -26.10 8.42 21.93
CA TYR A 87 -24.70 8.04 21.81
C TYR A 87 -24.20 8.14 20.35
N GLU A 88 -23.06 8.80 20.12
CA GLU A 88 -22.39 8.90 18.81
C GLU A 88 -20.89 8.60 18.95
N LEU A 89 -20.38 7.59 18.26
CA LEU A 89 -18.94 7.28 18.17
C LEU A 89 -18.35 7.91 16.90
N ARG A 90 -17.58 8.98 17.09
CA ARG A 90 -17.15 9.89 16.03
C ARG A 90 -15.63 9.92 15.86
N ILE A 91 -15.16 10.07 14.61
CA ILE A 91 -13.75 10.24 14.28
C ILE A 91 -13.47 11.74 14.08
N GLU A 92 -13.00 12.41 15.13
CA GLU A 92 -12.73 13.86 15.10
C GLU A 92 -11.49 14.22 14.27
N VAL A 93 -10.50 13.32 14.20
CA VAL A 93 -9.33 13.49 13.33
C VAL A 93 -9.12 12.21 12.52
N GLN A 94 -9.34 12.31 11.21
CA GLN A 94 -9.13 11.22 10.27
C GLN A 94 -7.63 10.89 10.10
N PRO A 95 -7.26 9.63 9.80
CA PRO A 95 -5.91 9.27 9.41
C PRO A 95 -5.55 9.89 8.05
N LYS A 96 -4.25 10.05 7.80
CA LYS A 96 -3.74 10.39 6.47
C LYS A 96 -4.10 9.28 5.46
N PRO A 97 -4.37 9.61 4.19
CA PRO A 97 -4.81 8.64 3.17
C PRO A 97 -3.73 7.62 2.75
N HIS A 98 -2.55 7.61 3.38
CA HIS A 98 -1.46 6.69 3.07
C HIS A 98 -0.56 6.39 4.27
N HIS A 99 -0.46 5.11 4.66
CA HIS A 99 0.47 4.61 5.67
C HIS A 99 1.01 3.26 5.17
N ARG A 100 2.26 3.24 4.71
CA ARG A 100 2.95 1.99 4.33
C ARG A 100 2.87 0.99 5.49
N ALA A 101 2.20 -0.13 5.26
CA ALA A 101 2.23 -1.26 6.18
C ALA A 101 3.60 -1.95 6.17
N HIS A 102 3.84 -2.77 7.19
CA HIS A 102 5.07 -3.56 7.35
C HIS A 102 4.75 -5.05 7.43
N TYR A 103 5.70 -5.90 7.06
CA TYR A 103 5.63 -7.33 7.37
C TYR A 103 6.16 -7.57 8.79
N GLU A 104 5.82 -8.72 9.38
CA GLU A 104 6.32 -9.14 10.70
C GLU A 104 7.85 -9.32 10.73
N THR A 105 8.47 -9.50 9.55
CA THR A 105 9.93 -9.53 9.36
C THR A 105 10.56 -8.14 9.14
N GLU A 106 9.77 -7.07 9.03
CA GLU A 106 10.25 -5.69 9.02
C GLU A 106 10.16 -5.08 10.43
N GLY A 107 11.09 -4.20 10.79
CA GLY A 107 10.93 -3.34 11.96
C GLY A 107 9.68 -2.45 11.83
N SER A 108 8.96 -2.27 12.95
CA SER A 108 7.69 -1.54 12.99
C SER A 108 7.77 -0.15 12.36
N ARG A 109 6.80 0.20 11.50
CA ARG A 109 6.72 1.51 10.82
C ARG A 109 6.08 2.60 11.69
N GLY A 110 5.83 2.31 12.98
CA GLY A 110 5.15 3.20 13.92
C GLY A 110 3.64 3.26 13.69
N ALA A 111 2.97 4.14 14.42
CA ALA A 111 1.52 4.28 14.36
C ALA A 111 1.02 5.05 13.13
N VAL A 112 -0.28 4.90 12.85
CA VAL A 112 -0.99 5.74 11.89
C VAL A 112 -0.98 7.20 12.38
N LYS A 113 -0.90 8.13 11.41
CA LYS A 113 -0.79 9.57 11.64
C LYS A 113 -1.94 10.30 10.97
N ALA A 114 -2.31 11.47 11.50
CA ALA A 114 -3.21 12.41 10.84
C ALA A 114 -2.49 13.15 9.69
N PRO A 115 -3.22 13.82 8.78
CA PRO A 115 -2.63 14.72 7.77
C PRO A 115 -1.76 15.83 8.39
N THR A 116 -2.11 16.30 9.60
CA THR A 116 -1.43 17.35 10.37
C THR A 116 -0.19 16.88 11.13
N GLY A 117 0.32 15.66 10.89
CA GLY A 117 1.49 15.09 11.60
C GLY A 117 1.21 14.57 13.02
N GLY A 118 0.06 14.93 13.59
CA GLY A 118 -0.50 14.31 14.81
C GLY A 118 -1.02 12.89 14.58
N HIS A 119 -1.90 12.41 15.43
CA HIS A 119 -2.52 11.07 15.34
C HIS A 119 -4.03 11.17 15.04
N PRO A 120 -4.67 10.09 14.55
CA PRO A 120 -6.12 10.02 14.48
C PRO A 120 -6.74 10.19 15.87
N VAL A 121 -7.98 10.67 15.94
CA VAL A 121 -8.69 10.94 17.19
C VAL A 121 -10.12 10.42 17.07
N VAL A 122 -10.58 9.74 18.11
CA VAL A 122 -11.94 9.19 18.22
C VAL A 122 -12.57 9.67 19.53
N GLN A 123 -13.86 9.99 19.52
CA GLN A 123 -14.61 10.42 20.69
C GLN A 123 -15.98 9.75 20.74
N LEU A 124 -16.44 9.39 21.94
CA LEU A 124 -17.81 8.96 22.19
C LEU A 124 -18.60 10.11 22.83
N HIS A 125 -19.62 10.61 22.13
CA HIS A 125 -20.52 11.64 22.62
C HIS A 125 -21.74 11.01 23.31
N GLY A 126 -22.40 11.79 24.18
CA GLY A 126 -23.63 11.39 24.88
C GLY A 126 -23.47 10.42 26.06
N TYR A 127 -22.27 9.88 26.31
CA TYR A 127 -22.02 9.02 27.47
C TYR A 127 -21.76 9.84 28.73
N MET A 128 -22.66 9.72 29.71
CA MET A 128 -22.69 10.55 30.93
C MET A 128 -22.26 9.82 32.21
N GLU A 129 -21.96 8.51 32.18
CA GLU A 129 -21.46 7.82 33.37
C GLU A 129 -19.96 8.10 33.60
N ASN A 130 -19.52 8.11 34.85
CA ASN A 130 -18.11 8.27 35.22
C ASN A 130 -17.33 6.94 35.25
N LYS A 131 -17.54 6.05 34.27
CA LYS A 131 -16.79 4.78 34.13
C LYS A 131 -15.97 4.78 32.82
N PRO A 132 -14.76 4.19 32.79
CA PRO A 132 -14.04 4.00 31.54
C PRO A 132 -14.71 2.91 30.68
N LEU A 133 -14.59 3.03 29.36
CA LEU A 133 -15.01 2.01 28.39
C LEU A 133 -13.80 1.49 27.60
N GLY A 134 -13.93 0.30 27.01
CA GLY A 134 -12.95 -0.24 26.07
C GLY A 134 -13.27 0.19 24.63
N LEU A 135 -12.39 0.98 24.02
CA LEU A 135 -12.43 1.26 22.58
C LEU A 135 -11.61 0.21 21.83
N GLN A 136 -12.29 -0.61 21.03
CA GLN A 136 -11.70 -1.62 20.16
C GLN A 136 -11.28 -1.00 18.82
N ILE A 137 -10.15 -1.43 18.30
CA ILE A 137 -9.53 -0.96 17.07
C ILE A 137 -9.09 -2.17 16.24
N PHE A 138 -9.55 -2.29 15.01
CA PHE A 138 -9.11 -3.32 14.06
C PHE A 138 -9.00 -2.78 12.64
N ILE A 139 -8.43 -3.57 11.74
CA ILE A 139 -8.27 -3.21 10.32
C ILE A 139 -9.42 -3.81 9.52
N GLY A 140 -10.21 -2.95 8.89
CA GLY A 140 -11.33 -3.32 8.04
C GLY A 140 -11.05 -3.19 6.54
N THR A 141 -11.91 -3.78 5.73
CA THR A 141 -12.02 -3.55 4.29
C THR A 141 -12.22 -2.06 3.97
N ALA A 142 -11.71 -1.61 2.81
CA ALA A 142 -12.00 -0.27 2.30
C ALA A 142 -13.36 -0.15 1.60
N ASP A 143 -13.98 -1.27 1.24
CA ASP A 143 -15.33 -1.37 0.67
C ASP A 143 -16.38 -0.76 1.61
N GLU A 144 -17.28 0.03 1.05
CA GLU A 144 -18.36 0.74 1.77
C GLU A 144 -19.63 -0.09 1.89
N ARG A 145 -19.77 -1.14 1.05
CA ARG A 145 -20.94 -2.03 1.07
C ARG A 145 -20.82 -3.11 2.13
N ILE A 146 -19.60 -3.60 2.37
CA ILE A 146 -19.30 -4.69 3.32
C ILE A 146 -18.05 -4.33 4.11
N LEU A 147 -18.25 -3.68 5.25
CA LEU A 147 -17.20 -3.46 6.25
C LEU A 147 -17.01 -4.74 7.08
N LYS A 148 -15.92 -5.47 6.82
CA LYS A 148 -15.49 -6.67 7.56
C LYS A 148 -14.00 -6.58 7.87
N PRO A 149 -13.45 -7.38 8.82
CA PRO A 149 -12.01 -7.47 9.02
C PRO A 149 -11.24 -7.78 7.73
N HIS A 150 -10.08 -7.15 7.54
CA HIS A 150 -9.27 -7.34 6.34
C HIS A 150 -8.34 -8.55 6.48
N ALA A 151 -8.58 -9.65 5.75
CA ALA A 151 -7.80 -10.87 5.93
C ALA A 151 -6.27 -10.69 5.73
N PHE A 152 -5.86 -9.89 4.75
CA PHE A 152 -4.44 -9.63 4.43
C PHE A 152 -3.74 -8.59 5.34
N TYR A 153 -4.46 -7.88 6.21
CA TYR A 153 -3.90 -6.81 7.06
C TYR A 153 -4.45 -6.85 8.49
N GLN A 154 -3.57 -6.75 9.49
CA GLN A 154 -3.96 -6.73 10.90
C GLN A 154 -3.48 -5.45 11.60
N VAL A 155 -4.11 -5.12 12.73
CA VAL A 155 -3.63 -4.05 13.60
C VAL A 155 -2.35 -4.51 14.28
N HIS A 156 -1.37 -3.62 14.36
CA HIS A 156 -0.13 -3.84 15.09
C HIS A 156 -0.06 -2.90 16.28
N ARG A 157 0.09 -3.48 17.47
CA ARG A 157 0.30 -2.75 18.72
C ARG A 157 1.66 -2.06 18.73
N ILE A 158 1.66 -0.73 18.72
CA ILE A 158 2.86 0.10 18.84
C ILE A 158 3.12 0.37 20.33
N THR A 159 4.38 0.22 20.73
CA THR A 159 4.89 0.62 22.05
C THR A 159 6.18 1.42 21.88
N GLY A 160 6.53 2.24 22.86
CA GLY A 160 7.77 3.01 22.86
C GLY A 160 7.65 4.31 23.66
N LYS A 161 8.76 5.03 23.82
CA LYS A 161 8.84 6.29 24.61
C LYS A 161 7.94 7.42 24.09
N THR A 162 7.46 7.32 22.85
CA THR A 162 6.59 8.30 22.19
C THR A 162 5.12 7.85 22.12
N VAL A 163 4.77 6.70 22.69
CA VAL A 163 3.38 6.22 22.81
C VAL A 163 2.89 6.50 24.23
N THR A 164 1.80 7.23 24.33
CA THR A 164 1.16 7.64 25.59
C THR A 164 -0.05 6.75 25.93
N THR A 165 -0.73 6.18 24.94
CA THR A 165 -1.91 5.34 25.17
C THR A 165 -1.53 3.93 25.58
N THR A 166 -1.88 3.55 26.82
CA THR A 166 -1.87 2.15 27.26
C THR A 166 -2.82 1.32 26.41
N SER A 167 -2.31 0.25 25.81
CA SER A 167 -3.07 -0.59 24.88
C SER A 167 -2.85 -2.08 25.13
N TYR A 168 -3.86 -2.88 24.82
CA TYR A 168 -3.90 -4.35 24.95
C TYR A 168 -4.25 -4.97 23.59
N GLU A 169 -3.59 -6.07 23.21
CA GLU A 169 -3.89 -6.82 21.98
C GLU A 169 -4.62 -8.12 22.32
N LYS A 170 -5.79 -8.34 21.70
CA LYS A 170 -6.52 -9.61 21.73
C LYS A 170 -6.76 -10.16 20.33
N ILE A 171 -7.06 -11.45 20.25
CA ILE A 171 -7.48 -12.12 19.02
C ILE A 171 -8.98 -12.42 19.15
N VAL A 172 -9.76 -12.01 18.15
CA VAL A 172 -11.19 -12.29 18.04
C VAL A 172 -11.40 -13.00 16.70
N GLY A 173 -11.78 -14.28 16.75
CA GLY A 173 -11.72 -15.16 15.58
C GLY A 173 -10.28 -15.25 15.05
N ASN A 174 -10.07 -14.85 13.79
CA ASN A 174 -8.74 -14.76 13.17
C ASN A 174 -8.20 -13.31 13.07
N THR A 175 -8.83 -12.36 13.77
CA THR A 175 -8.55 -10.93 13.68
C THR A 175 -7.89 -10.41 14.96
N LYS A 176 -6.74 -9.73 14.83
CA LYS A 176 -6.18 -8.95 15.93
C LYS A 176 -7.05 -7.70 16.16
N VAL A 177 -7.41 -7.47 17.43
CA VAL A 177 -8.13 -6.29 17.91
C VAL A 177 -7.27 -5.65 19.00
N LEU A 178 -6.93 -4.39 18.82
CA LEU A 178 -6.29 -3.57 19.85
C LEU A 178 -7.39 -2.91 20.69
N GLU A 179 -7.27 -2.92 22.01
CA GLU A 179 -8.22 -2.27 22.92
C GLU A 179 -7.49 -1.21 23.76
N ILE A 180 -8.09 -0.03 23.87
CA ILE A 180 -7.57 1.12 24.63
C ILE A 180 -8.66 1.69 25.55
N PRO A 181 -8.30 2.32 26.68
CA PRO A 181 -9.28 2.96 27.56
C PRO A 181 -9.83 4.23 26.91
N LEU A 182 -11.15 4.40 27.00
CA LEU A 182 -11.87 5.62 26.70
C LEU A 182 -12.39 6.19 28.03
N GLU A 183 -11.83 7.30 28.49
CA GLU A 183 -12.00 7.77 29.87
C GLU A 183 -12.86 9.05 29.98
N PRO A 184 -13.81 9.13 30.94
CA PRO A 184 -14.65 10.32 31.14
C PRO A 184 -13.84 11.59 31.43
N LYS A 185 -12.73 11.48 32.17
CA LYS A 185 -11.80 12.58 32.47
C LYS A 185 -11.18 13.24 31.22
N ASN A 186 -11.19 12.52 30.09
CA ASN A 186 -10.72 12.98 28.79
C ASN A 186 -11.90 13.29 27.84
N ASN A 187 -13.10 13.57 28.36
CA ASN A 187 -14.35 13.75 27.60
C ASN A 187 -14.67 12.57 26.67
N MET A 188 -14.36 11.33 27.11
CA MET A 188 -14.51 10.10 26.31
C MET A 188 -13.80 10.17 24.94
N ARG A 189 -12.65 10.85 24.88
CA ARG A 189 -11.83 11.04 23.69
C ARG A 189 -10.49 10.29 23.81
N ALA A 190 -10.07 9.65 22.73
CA ALA A 190 -8.79 8.94 22.63
C ALA A 190 -7.97 9.40 21.41
N THR A 191 -6.65 9.48 21.60
CA THR A 191 -5.67 9.78 20.55
C THR A 191 -5.00 8.48 20.13
N ILE A 192 -5.07 8.13 18.85
CA ILE A 192 -4.70 6.80 18.36
C ILE A 192 -3.20 6.75 18.00
N ASP A 193 -2.34 6.85 19.03
CA ASP A 193 -0.88 6.83 18.92
C ASP A 193 -0.25 5.43 19.03
N CYS A 194 -1.04 4.42 19.40
CA CYS A 194 -0.61 3.06 19.68
C CYS A 194 -0.96 2.03 18.58
N ALA A 195 -1.55 2.43 17.45
CA ALA A 195 -2.01 1.51 16.39
C ALA A 195 -1.28 1.74 15.05
N GLY A 196 -0.58 0.73 14.55
CA GLY A 196 0.00 0.66 13.20
C GLY A 196 -0.62 -0.48 12.37
N ILE A 197 -0.13 -0.68 11.15
CA ILE A 197 -0.71 -1.64 10.19
C ILE A 197 0.31 -2.71 9.79
N LEU A 198 -0.02 -3.98 10.04
CA LEU A 198 0.72 -5.17 9.65
C LEU A 198 0.16 -5.75 8.35
N LYS A 199 1.01 -6.07 7.37
CA LYS A 199 0.70 -6.89 6.19
C LYS A 199 1.08 -8.33 6.49
N LEU A 200 0.12 -9.24 6.44
CA LEU A 200 0.39 -10.68 6.55
C LEU A 200 0.96 -11.20 5.21
N ARG A 201 1.85 -12.21 5.23
CA ARG A 201 2.39 -12.77 3.98
C ARG A 201 1.30 -13.57 3.27
N ASN A 202 1.26 -13.54 1.95
CA ASN A 202 0.12 -14.09 1.21
C ASN A 202 -0.03 -15.61 1.40
N ALA A 203 1.09 -16.35 1.48
CA ALA A 203 1.09 -17.78 1.81
C ALA A 203 0.44 -18.09 3.17
N ASP A 204 0.63 -17.22 4.18
CA ASP A 204 0.02 -17.36 5.51
C ASP A 204 -1.52 -17.15 5.48
N ILE A 205 -2.04 -16.55 4.40
CA ILE A 205 -3.47 -16.33 4.15
C ILE A 205 -4.04 -17.41 3.24
N GLU A 206 -3.31 -17.82 2.21
CA GLU A 206 -3.72 -18.85 1.23
C GLU A 206 -3.91 -20.23 1.90
N LEU A 207 -3.23 -20.50 3.01
CA LEU A 207 -3.47 -21.64 3.90
C LEU A 207 -4.83 -21.58 4.65
N ARG A 208 -5.48 -20.41 4.71
CA ARG A 208 -6.78 -20.19 5.38
C ARG A 208 -7.88 -20.15 4.31
N LYS A 209 -8.56 -21.28 4.11
CA LYS A 209 -9.62 -21.44 3.10
C LYS A 209 -10.63 -20.28 3.14
N GLY A 210 -10.86 -19.63 1.98
CA GLY A 210 -11.93 -18.65 1.78
C GLY A 210 -11.50 -17.30 1.20
N GLU A 211 -10.22 -16.96 1.22
CA GLU A 211 -9.71 -15.71 0.64
C GLU A 211 -9.32 -15.82 -0.84
N THR A 212 -9.29 -14.68 -1.55
CA THR A 212 -9.18 -14.62 -3.01
C THR A 212 -8.10 -13.65 -3.50
N ASP A 213 -7.67 -13.81 -4.76
CA ASP A 213 -6.73 -12.89 -5.44
C ASP A 213 -7.19 -11.42 -5.47
N ILE A 214 -8.48 -11.16 -5.32
CA ILE A 214 -9.02 -9.80 -5.21
C ILE A 214 -8.54 -9.15 -3.90
N GLY A 215 -8.60 -9.88 -2.78
CA GLY A 215 -8.07 -9.44 -1.50
C GLY A 215 -6.54 -9.29 -1.50
N ARG A 216 -5.84 -10.15 -2.26
CA ARG A 216 -4.38 -10.08 -2.48
C ARG A 216 -3.93 -8.81 -3.22
N LYS A 217 -4.79 -8.28 -4.10
CA LYS A 217 -4.56 -7.02 -4.85
C LYS A 217 -5.07 -5.77 -4.13
N ASN A 218 -5.98 -5.90 -3.16
CA ASN A 218 -6.48 -4.76 -2.40
C ASN A 218 -5.45 -4.29 -1.36
N THR A 219 -4.83 -3.14 -1.60
CA THR A 219 -3.91 -2.48 -0.67
C THR A 219 -4.56 -1.37 0.16
N ARG A 220 -5.89 -1.20 0.09
CA ARG A 220 -6.64 -0.17 0.81
C ARG A 220 -7.44 -0.75 1.98
N VAL A 221 -7.30 -0.14 3.15
CA VAL A 221 -7.93 -0.56 4.40
C VAL A 221 -8.61 0.61 5.10
N ARG A 222 -9.42 0.35 6.13
CA ARG A 222 -9.91 1.36 7.09
C ARG A 222 -9.46 0.99 8.50
N LEU A 223 -9.21 1.99 9.35
CA LEU A 223 -9.25 1.79 10.79
C LEU A 223 -10.72 1.70 11.19
N VAL A 224 -11.11 0.62 11.87
CA VAL A 224 -12.46 0.44 12.40
C VAL A 224 -12.40 0.54 13.92
N PHE A 225 -13.25 1.39 14.46
CA PHE A 225 -13.36 1.69 15.88
C PHE A 225 -14.71 1.19 16.38
N ARG A 226 -14.73 0.47 17.49
CA ARG A 226 -15.96 -0.11 18.08
C ARG A 226 -15.95 0.08 19.60
N VAL A 227 -17.10 0.44 20.18
CA VAL A 227 -17.28 0.55 21.63
C VAL A 227 -18.52 -0.21 22.07
N HIS A 228 -18.48 -0.78 23.27
CA HIS A 228 -19.60 -1.46 23.91
C HIS A 228 -19.97 -0.68 25.18
N ILE A 229 -21.21 -0.19 25.22
CA ILE A 229 -21.76 0.65 26.30
C ILE A 229 -22.75 -0.22 27.08
N PRO A 230 -22.45 -0.62 28.33
CA PRO A 230 -23.41 -1.29 29.19
C PRO A 230 -24.44 -0.28 29.70
N GLU A 231 -25.73 -0.56 29.48
CA GLU A 231 -26.84 0.23 30.00
C GLU A 231 -27.30 -0.30 31.37
N SER A 232 -27.94 0.54 32.18
CA SER A 232 -28.54 0.16 33.48
C SER A 232 -29.63 -0.92 33.36
N SER A 233 -30.14 -1.16 32.15
CA SER A 233 -31.07 -2.24 31.78
C SER A 233 -30.40 -3.62 31.68
N GLY A 234 -29.07 -3.70 31.77
CA GLY A 234 -28.28 -4.91 31.47
C GLY A 234 -28.04 -5.15 29.97
N ARG A 235 -28.63 -4.32 29.09
CA ARG A 235 -28.37 -4.33 27.64
C ARG A 235 -26.99 -3.75 27.34
N ILE A 236 -26.40 -4.17 26.21
CA ILE A 236 -25.18 -3.55 25.67
C ILE A 236 -25.54 -2.86 24.35
N VAL A 237 -25.35 -1.54 24.29
CA VAL A 237 -25.34 -0.79 23.02
C VAL A 237 -23.94 -0.90 22.41
N SER A 238 -23.86 -1.28 21.14
CA SER A 238 -22.59 -1.44 20.43
C SER A 238 -22.53 -0.49 19.25
N LEU A 239 -21.59 0.46 19.27
CA LEU A 239 -21.38 1.43 18.20
C LEU A 239 -20.10 1.13 17.43
N GLN A 240 -20.10 1.45 16.14
CA GLN A 240 -18.95 1.25 15.26
C GLN A 240 -18.82 2.39 14.24
N THR A 241 -17.59 2.88 14.06
CA THR A 241 -17.27 3.89 13.04
C THR A 241 -15.99 3.49 12.30
N ALA A 242 -15.86 3.89 11.04
CA ALA A 242 -14.76 3.51 10.17
C ALA A 242 -14.13 4.74 9.52
N SER A 243 -12.79 4.75 9.47
CA SER A 243 -12.04 5.87 8.89
C SER A 243 -12.23 5.99 7.37
N ASN A 244 -11.76 7.11 6.83
CA ASN A 244 -11.44 7.20 5.41
C ASN A 244 -10.44 6.10 5.01
N PRO A 245 -10.48 5.59 3.76
CA PRO A 245 -9.55 4.56 3.30
C PRO A 245 -8.09 5.01 3.30
N ILE A 246 -7.23 4.16 3.85
CA ILE A 246 -5.77 4.31 3.91
C ILE A 246 -5.16 3.40 2.85
N GLU A 247 -4.31 3.96 1.99
CA GLU A 247 -3.47 3.21 1.06
C GLU A 247 -2.23 2.66 1.79
N CYS A 248 -2.05 1.32 1.80
CA CYS A 248 -1.05 0.62 2.61
C CYS A 248 0.14 0.05 1.83
N SER A 249 0.17 0.17 0.50
CA SER A 249 1.33 -0.21 -0.33
C SER A 249 2.58 0.62 0.00
N GLN A 250 3.73 0.24 -0.58
CA GLN A 250 4.88 1.15 -0.64
C GLN A 250 4.65 2.14 -1.77
N ARG A 251 4.44 3.44 -1.46
CA ARG A 251 4.57 4.50 -2.47
C ARG A 251 5.95 4.39 -3.12
N SER A 252 5.99 4.32 -4.45
CA SER A 252 7.23 4.57 -5.18
C SER A 252 7.58 6.05 -4.99
N ALA A 253 8.81 6.36 -4.56
CA ALA A 253 9.15 7.63 -3.89
C ALA A 253 8.75 8.91 -4.67
N HIS A 254 8.76 8.84 -5.99
CA HIS A 254 8.13 9.80 -6.89
C HIS A 254 7.38 9.00 -7.96
N GLU A 255 6.34 9.55 -8.56
CA GLU A 255 5.81 9.01 -9.81
C GLU A 255 6.74 9.41 -10.98
N LEU A 256 6.47 8.90 -12.19
CA LEU A 256 7.21 9.35 -13.37
C LEU A 256 6.79 10.78 -13.70
N PRO A 257 7.72 11.75 -13.84
CA PRO A 257 7.37 13.09 -14.27
C PRO A 257 6.90 13.04 -15.73
N MET A 258 5.86 13.80 -16.06
CA MET A 258 5.32 13.88 -17.41
C MET A 258 5.33 15.33 -17.85
N VAL A 259 5.88 15.62 -19.03
CA VAL A 259 5.77 16.93 -19.68
C VAL A 259 4.65 16.84 -20.69
N GLU A 260 3.70 17.76 -20.60
CA GLU A 260 2.55 17.87 -21.51
C GLU A 260 2.77 19.00 -22.53
N ARG A 261 3.45 20.07 -22.13
CA ARG A 261 3.70 21.25 -22.96
C ARG A 261 4.95 22.01 -22.52
N GLN A 262 5.69 22.52 -23.49
CA GLN A 262 6.68 23.60 -23.33
C GLN A 262 6.15 24.87 -24.01
N ASP A 263 6.56 26.05 -23.54
CA ASP A 263 6.26 27.33 -24.17
C ASP A 263 7.30 27.79 -25.20
N ILE A 264 8.56 27.37 -25.03
CA ILE A 264 9.68 27.62 -25.94
C ILE A 264 10.17 26.28 -26.50
N ASP A 265 10.29 26.16 -27.83
CA ASP A 265 10.83 24.98 -28.53
C ASP A 265 12.28 25.19 -29.03
N SER A 266 12.78 26.42 -28.96
CA SER A 266 14.03 26.83 -29.59
C SER A 266 14.63 28.11 -28.99
N CYS A 267 15.96 28.22 -28.99
CA CYS A 267 16.65 29.46 -28.58
C CYS A 267 18.02 29.62 -29.27
N LEU A 268 18.75 30.70 -28.97
CA LEU A 268 20.15 30.86 -29.41
C LEU A 268 21.09 29.97 -28.57
N VAL A 269 22.24 29.58 -29.14
CA VAL A 269 23.29 28.78 -28.48
C VAL A 269 23.77 29.27 -27.11
N TYR A 270 23.51 30.52 -26.74
CA TYR A 270 23.90 31.07 -25.44
C TYR A 270 22.98 30.68 -24.28
N GLY A 271 21.79 30.10 -24.53
CA GLY A 271 20.83 29.79 -23.48
C GLY A 271 20.31 31.05 -22.77
N GLY A 272 20.15 30.97 -21.44
CA GLY A 272 19.77 32.08 -20.56
C GLY A 272 18.31 32.54 -20.67
N GLN A 273 17.51 31.88 -21.51
CA GLN A 273 16.08 32.15 -21.66
C GLN A 273 15.28 31.28 -20.69
N GLN A 274 14.24 31.85 -20.07
CA GLN A 274 13.35 31.09 -19.19
C GLN A 274 12.25 30.40 -20.00
N MET A 275 12.16 29.09 -19.86
CA MET A 275 11.15 28.19 -20.43
C MET A 275 10.25 27.67 -19.31
N ILE A 276 8.95 27.55 -19.58
CA ILE A 276 7.93 27.02 -18.66
C ILE A 276 7.47 25.65 -19.18
N LEU A 277 7.70 24.60 -18.37
CA LEU A 277 7.20 23.26 -18.63
C LEU A 277 5.90 23.03 -17.87
N THR A 278 4.80 22.78 -18.59
CA THR A 278 3.52 22.32 -18.02
C THR A 278 3.47 20.79 -18.04
N GLY A 279 2.96 20.16 -16.98
CA GLY A 279 2.80 18.71 -16.94
C GLY A 279 2.36 18.17 -15.59
N GLN A 280 2.84 16.99 -15.21
CA GLN A 280 2.43 16.28 -14.00
C GLN A 280 3.60 15.65 -13.26
N ASN A 281 3.42 15.41 -11.96
CA ASN A 281 4.34 14.69 -11.10
C ASN A 281 5.75 15.32 -10.99
N PHE A 282 5.83 16.65 -11.01
CA PHE A 282 7.04 17.39 -10.65
C PHE A 282 7.17 17.53 -9.12
N THR A 283 8.39 17.76 -8.64
CA THR A 283 8.71 18.00 -7.22
C THR A 283 9.77 19.09 -7.08
N ALA A 284 10.02 19.60 -5.87
CA ALA A 284 11.12 20.54 -5.57
C ALA A 284 12.54 19.95 -5.81
N GLU A 285 12.61 18.68 -6.18
CA GLU A 285 13.82 17.91 -6.48
C GLU A 285 13.90 17.52 -7.97
N SER A 286 12.88 17.85 -8.78
CA SER A 286 12.90 17.63 -10.23
C SER A 286 14.04 18.41 -10.87
N LYS A 287 14.83 17.73 -11.69
CA LYS A 287 15.88 18.31 -12.53
C LYS A 287 15.43 18.27 -13.99
N VAL A 288 15.86 19.23 -14.79
CA VAL A 288 15.65 19.22 -16.25
C VAL A 288 17.01 19.06 -16.91
N VAL A 289 17.14 18.08 -17.80
CA VAL A 289 18.42 17.68 -18.38
C VAL A 289 18.34 17.69 -19.90
N PHE A 290 19.13 18.56 -20.53
CA PHE A 290 19.31 18.62 -21.99
C PHE A 290 20.37 17.61 -22.42
N THR A 291 20.18 16.99 -23.58
CA THR A 291 21.02 15.92 -24.13
C THR A 291 21.07 15.95 -25.65
N GLU A 292 22.23 15.59 -26.19
CA GLU A 292 22.43 15.37 -27.64
C GLU A 292 22.97 13.96 -27.86
N LYS A 293 22.49 13.32 -28.93
CA LYS A 293 22.91 11.98 -29.33
C LYS A 293 23.28 11.96 -30.81
N THR A 294 24.24 11.12 -31.17
CA THR A 294 24.53 10.75 -32.56
C THR A 294 23.39 9.93 -33.16
N THR A 295 23.46 9.68 -34.47
CA THR A 295 22.51 8.82 -35.20
C THR A 295 22.54 7.35 -34.78
N ASP A 296 23.67 6.86 -34.28
CA ASP A 296 23.84 5.54 -33.64
C ASP A 296 23.37 5.51 -32.17
N GLY A 297 23.01 6.68 -31.60
CA GLY A 297 22.43 6.80 -30.27
C GLY A 297 23.42 7.04 -29.13
N GLN A 298 24.73 7.11 -29.39
CA GLN A 298 25.73 7.52 -28.41
C GLN A 298 25.46 8.96 -27.93
N GLN A 299 25.48 9.16 -26.61
CA GLN A 299 25.29 10.47 -26.01
C GLN A 299 26.58 11.29 -26.06
N ILE A 300 26.52 12.48 -26.67
CA ILE A 300 27.67 13.35 -26.96
C ILE A 300 27.58 14.73 -26.28
N TRP A 301 26.46 14.98 -25.58
CA TRP A 301 26.26 16.10 -24.69
C TRP A 301 25.21 15.73 -23.64
N GLU A 302 25.44 16.15 -22.39
CA GLU A 302 24.44 16.22 -21.33
C GLU A 302 24.69 17.52 -20.54
N MET A 303 23.63 18.23 -20.17
CA MET A 303 23.70 19.44 -19.36
C MET A 303 22.44 19.57 -18.49
N GLU A 304 22.61 19.82 -17.20
CA GLU A 304 21.50 20.13 -16.30
C GLU A 304 21.14 21.61 -16.43
N ALA A 305 19.85 21.90 -16.57
CA ALA A 305 19.29 23.24 -16.65
C ALA A 305 18.93 23.76 -15.24
N THR A 306 19.13 25.06 -14.98
CA THR A 306 18.74 25.67 -13.70
C THR A 306 17.22 25.65 -13.57
N VAL A 307 16.68 25.11 -12.48
CA VAL A 307 15.25 25.15 -12.18
C VAL A 307 15.01 26.15 -11.06
N ASP A 308 14.14 27.13 -11.30
CA ASP A 308 13.67 28.08 -10.29
C ASP A 308 12.67 27.36 -9.38
N LYS A 309 13.17 26.90 -8.23
CA LYS A 309 12.43 26.06 -7.29
C LYS A 309 11.34 26.81 -6.53
N ASP A 310 11.52 28.10 -6.30
CA ASP A 310 10.61 28.90 -5.49
C ASP A 310 9.35 29.30 -6.28
N LYS A 311 9.46 29.40 -7.61
CA LYS A 311 8.30 29.56 -8.52
C LYS A 311 7.65 28.22 -8.92
N SER A 312 8.43 27.14 -8.96
CA SER A 312 7.97 25.83 -9.47
C SER A 312 6.89 25.16 -8.62
N GLN A 313 6.00 24.43 -9.30
CA GLN A 313 4.81 23.76 -8.75
C GLN A 313 4.76 22.28 -9.20
N PRO A 314 3.96 21.40 -8.56
CA PRO A 314 3.87 19.98 -8.93
C PRO A 314 3.43 19.68 -10.38
N ASN A 315 2.89 20.68 -11.07
CA ASN A 315 2.43 20.65 -12.46
C ASN A 315 3.12 21.68 -13.38
N MET A 316 4.06 22.51 -12.87
CA MET A 316 4.70 23.57 -13.65
C MET A 316 6.15 23.83 -13.18
N LEU A 317 7.14 23.70 -14.08
CA LEU A 317 8.54 24.05 -13.79
C LEU A 317 8.96 25.31 -14.55
N PHE A 318 9.73 26.18 -13.89
CA PHE A 318 10.42 27.32 -14.51
C PHE A 318 11.89 26.98 -14.69
N VAL A 319 12.38 27.00 -15.93
CA VAL A 319 13.67 26.42 -16.34
C VAL A 319 14.49 27.45 -17.10
N GLU A 320 15.71 27.73 -16.66
CA GLU A 320 16.69 28.48 -17.46
C GLU A 320 17.35 27.54 -18.47
N ILE A 321 17.15 27.80 -19.76
CA ILE A 321 17.73 26.98 -20.84
C ILE A 321 19.26 27.13 -20.81
N PRO A 322 20.03 26.03 -20.71
CA PRO A 322 21.49 26.10 -20.57
C PRO A 322 22.19 26.55 -21.86
N GLU A 323 23.46 26.94 -21.76
CA GLU A 323 24.27 27.19 -22.95
C GLU A 323 24.60 25.89 -23.71
N TYR A 324 24.56 25.95 -25.04
CA TYR A 324 24.91 24.82 -25.90
C TYR A 324 26.43 24.70 -26.07
N ARG A 325 26.94 23.46 -26.03
CA ARG A 325 28.38 23.11 -26.04
C ARG A 325 29.22 23.74 -27.16
N ASN A 326 28.62 24.18 -28.27
CA ASN A 326 29.32 24.88 -29.34
C ASN A 326 28.61 26.20 -29.69
N LYS A 327 29.15 27.31 -29.21
CA LYS A 327 28.66 28.68 -29.46
C LYS A 327 28.90 29.18 -30.89
N HIS A 328 29.53 28.38 -31.75
CA HIS A 328 29.93 28.72 -33.12
C HIS A 328 29.32 27.82 -34.21
N ILE A 329 28.18 27.16 -33.93
CA ILE A 329 27.43 26.45 -34.99
C ILE A 329 27.03 27.40 -36.12
N ARG A 330 26.97 26.86 -37.35
CA ARG A 330 26.53 27.60 -38.55
C ARG A 330 25.11 27.24 -39.00
N THR A 331 24.59 26.12 -38.49
CA THR A 331 23.27 25.56 -38.74
C THR A 331 22.58 25.29 -37.41
N SER A 332 21.26 25.15 -37.41
CA SER A 332 20.49 24.79 -36.20
C SER A 332 20.82 23.36 -35.75
N VAL A 333 20.96 23.13 -34.45
CA VAL A 333 21.16 21.79 -33.86
C VAL A 333 19.91 21.38 -33.09
N LYS A 334 19.38 20.19 -33.40
CA LYS A 334 18.30 19.56 -32.64
C LYS A 334 18.87 18.78 -31.46
N VAL A 335 18.29 18.97 -30.28
CA VAL A 335 18.61 18.25 -29.05
C VAL A 335 17.32 17.72 -28.43
N ASN A 336 17.43 16.97 -27.33
CA ASN A 336 16.28 16.57 -26.53
C ASN A 336 16.52 16.96 -25.07
N PHE A 337 15.46 17.20 -24.30
CA PHE A 337 15.55 17.26 -22.84
C PHE A 337 14.52 16.37 -22.17
N TYR A 338 14.69 16.10 -20.88
CA TYR A 338 13.72 15.38 -20.06
C TYR A 338 13.73 15.91 -18.63
N VAL A 339 12.60 15.76 -17.94
CA VAL A 339 12.51 15.96 -16.49
C VAL A 339 12.92 14.66 -15.80
N ILE A 340 13.68 14.73 -14.71
CA ILE A 340 14.02 13.56 -13.89
C ILE A 340 13.73 13.79 -12.41
N ASN A 341 13.02 12.83 -11.81
CA ASN A 341 12.76 12.75 -10.38
C ASN A 341 13.74 11.74 -9.74
N GLY A 342 14.50 12.20 -8.75
CA GLY A 342 15.54 11.41 -8.12
C GLY A 342 16.57 10.89 -9.13
N LYS A 343 17.06 9.64 -8.95
CA LYS A 343 18.18 9.09 -9.74
C LYS A 343 17.80 8.34 -11.03
N ARG A 344 16.52 8.01 -11.25
CA ARG A 344 16.11 7.09 -12.35
C ARG A 344 14.77 7.38 -13.03
N LYS A 345 13.89 8.22 -12.48
CA LYS A 345 12.53 8.41 -13.01
C LYS A 345 12.49 9.58 -14.00
N ARG A 346 12.79 9.28 -15.27
CA ARG A 346 12.81 10.24 -16.39
C ARG A 346 11.44 10.35 -17.06
N SER A 347 11.10 11.53 -17.57
CA SER A 347 9.96 11.75 -18.47
C SER A 347 10.21 11.17 -19.85
N GLN A 348 9.19 11.22 -20.72
CA GLN A 348 9.44 11.12 -22.16
C GLN A 348 10.34 12.28 -22.61
N PRO A 349 11.32 12.06 -23.50
CA PRO A 349 12.14 13.13 -24.06
C PRO A 349 11.30 14.11 -24.88
N GLN A 350 11.55 15.41 -24.68
CA GLN A 350 10.98 16.52 -25.43
C GLN A 350 12.02 17.04 -26.44
N HIS A 351 11.58 17.54 -27.59
CA HIS A 351 12.47 18.08 -28.61
C HIS A 351 12.73 19.58 -28.39
N PHE A 352 13.97 20.01 -28.65
CA PHE A 352 14.37 21.43 -28.58
C PHE A 352 15.43 21.76 -29.65
N THR A 353 15.52 23.01 -30.10
CA THR A 353 16.45 23.44 -31.16
C THR A 353 17.33 24.63 -30.75
N TYR A 354 18.66 24.49 -30.81
CA TYR A 354 19.60 25.61 -30.69
C TYR A 354 19.91 26.23 -32.05
N HIS A 355 19.88 27.56 -32.12
CA HIS A 355 20.08 28.33 -33.34
C HIS A 355 21.42 29.07 -33.39
N PRO A 356 22.05 29.17 -34.59
CA PRO A 356 23.30 29.91 -34.79
C PRO A 356 23.11 31.42 -34.60
N VAL A 357 24.15 32.08 -34.11
CA VAL A 357 24.20 33.55 -34.04
C VAL A 357 24.34 34.11 -35.46
N LYS A 358 23.29 34.79 -35.94
CA LYS A 358 23.34 35.52 -37.21
C LYS A 358 24.32 36.69 -37.08
N ARG A 359 25.54 36.54 -37.62
CA ARG A 359 26.47 37.66 -37.81
C ARG A 359 25.78 38.72 -38.69
N LYS A 360 25.46 39.89 -38.13
CA LYS A 360 25.16 41.06 -38.96
C LYS A 360 26.42 41.38 -39.76
N LEU A 361 26.30 41.49 -41.09
CA LEU A 361 27.32 42.20 -41.85
C LEU A 361 27.28 43.66 -41.39
N ILE A 362 28.41 44.15 -40.86
CA ILE A 362 28.65 45.58 -40.77
C ILE A 362 29.03 46.01 -42.19
N PRO A 363 28.29 46.91 -42.86
CA PRO A 363 28.69 47.41 -44.17
C PRO A 363 30.02 48.16 -44.04
N GLN A 364 31.04 47.76 -44.81
CA GLN A 364 32.34 48.43 -44.86
C GLN A 364 32.27 49.71 -45.72
N PHE A 365 31.35 50.62 -45.37
CA PHE A 365 31.13 51.90 -46.05
C PHE A 365 30.91 53.04 -45.05
N LEU A 366 31.96 53.34 -44.27
CA LEU A 366 32.17 54.66 -43.68
C LEU A 366 33.67 54.96 -43.61
N GLY A 367 34.31 54.94 -44.78
CA GLY A 367 35.76 55.07 -44.98
C GLY A 367 36.12 56.18 -45.96
N LEU A 368 35.44 57.33 -45.86
CA LEU A 368 35.75 58.54 -46.65
C LEU A 368 35.49 59.79 -45.81
N VAL A 369 36.22 60.87 -46.10
CA VAL A 369 36.19 62.17 -45.39
C VAL A 369 36.75 62.13 -43.95
N MET A 370 38.07 61.92 -43.84
CA MET A 370 38.97 62.85 -43.12
C MET A 370 40.44 62.45 -43.34
N LEU A 371 41.14 63.14 -44.25
CA LEU A 371 42.55 63.56 -44.08
C LEU A 371 43.04 64.33 -45.32
N ARG A 372 43.32 65.63 -45.12
CA ARG A 372 43.94 66.59 -46.05
C ARG A 372 43.10 66.96 -47.28
#